data_AF-A0A7J3JRR0-F1
#
_entry.id   AF-A0A7J3JRR0-F1
#
_cell.length_a   1.000
_cell.length_b   1.000
_cell.length_c   1.000
_cell.angle_alpha   90.00
_cell.angle_beta   90.00
_cell.angle_gamma   90.00
#
_symmetry.space_group_name_H-M   'P 1'
#
loop_
_entity.id
_entity.type
_entity.pdbx_description
1 polymer ?
#
loop_
_entity_poly.entity_id
_entity_poly.type
_entity_poly.pdbx_seq_one_letter_code
_entity_poly.pdbx_strand_id
1 'polypeptide(L)'
;MPGENGLFMGASILIVVTAIIGVAFIQWVVSSINSFEVAQLYILDGSYIDTSSRILFLHIRNPSNVPIAIQMIEIVGFEKVDRFTRFNEGPYLMPIIVDPNSDRVIRVPLSRNYINGVIYQVKVYTATGREYTTIVQAE
;
A
#
# COMPACT_ATOMS: atom_id res chain seq x y z
N MET A 1 -2.04 67.37 1.66
CA MET A 1 -2.75 66.25 2.32
C MET A 1 -1.91 64.99 2.15
N PRO A 2 -1.16 64.54 3.17
CA PRO A 2 -0.21 63.42 3.04
C PRO A 2 -0.76 62.05 3.52
N GLY A 3 -2.06 61.94 3.83
CA GLY A 3 -2.62 60.76 4.52
C GLY A 3 -3.17 59.64 3.62
N GLU A 4 -3.59 59.95 2.39
CA GLU A 4 -4.29 58.96 1.56
C GLU A 4 -3.32 57.93 0.93
N ASN A 5 -2.18 58.37 0.40
CA ASN A 5 -1.22 57.47 -0.26
C ASN A 5 -0.66 56.39 0.67
N GLY A 6 -0.48 56.69 1.97
CA GLY A 6 -0.01 55.72 2.97
C GLY A 6 -1.05 54.66 3.32
N LEU A 7 -2.34 55.05 3.34
CA LEU A 7 -3.46 54.15 3.58
C LEU A 7 -3.69 53.20 2.38
N PHE A 8 -3.60 53.72 1.16
CA PHE A 8 -3.68 52.91 -0.07
C PHE A 8 -2.50 51.94 -0.20
N MET A 9 -1.27 52.38 0.12
CA MET A 9 -0.10 51.50 0.14
C MET A 9 -0.24 50.40 1.20
N GLY A 10 -0.64 50.74 2.44
CA GLY A 10 -0.86 49.74 3.50
C GLY A 10 -1.93 48.71 3.14
N ALA A 11 -3.06 49.15 2.56
CA ALA A 11 -4.12 48.27 2.10
C ALA A 11 -3.66 47.34 0.96
N SER A 12 -2.91 47.85 -0.02
CA SER A 12 -2.37 47.04 -1.12
C SER A 12 -1.39 45.97 -0.64
N ILE A 13 -0.53 46.29 0.33
CA ILE A 13 0.42 45.34 0.92
C ILE A 13 -0.33 44.22 1.64
N LEU A 14 -1.34 44.57 2.44
CA LEU A 14 -2.17 43.59 3.14
C LEU A 14 -2.90 42.65 2.17
N ILE A 15 -3.45 43.17 1.07
CA ILE A 15 -4.12 42.36 0.05
C ILE A 15 -3.14 41.37 -0.61
N VAL A 16 -1.95 41.84 -0.99
CA VAL A 16 -0.91 41.00 -1.62
C VAL A 16 -0.43 39.90 -0.68
N VAL A 17 -0.15 40.24 0.59
CA VAL A 17 0.27 39.25 1.60
C VAL A 17 -0.83 38.22 1.84
N THR A 18 -2.09 38.66 1.93
CA THR A 18 -3.24 37.76 2.11
C THR A 18 -3.40 36.81 0.93
N ALA A 19 -3.21 37.30 -0.30
CA ALA A 19 -3.25 36.45 -1.50
C ALA A 19 -2.14 35.40 -1.52
N ILE A 20 -0.90 35.78 -1.17
CA ILE A 20 0.24 34.85 -1.12
C ILE A 20 0.02 33.74 -0.09
N ILE A 21 -0.42 34.10 1.13
CA ILE A 21 -0.70 33.13 2.19
C ILE A 21 -1.86 32.22 1.76
N GLY A 22 -2.91 32.79 1.15
CA GLY A 22 -4.06 32.03 0.66
C GLY A 22 -3.67 30.97 -0.37
N VAL A 23 -2.83 31.33 -1.36
CA VAL A 23 -2.35 30.38 -2.38
C VAL A 23 -1.48 29.28 -1.74
N ALA A 24 -0.55 29.63 -0.85
CA ALA A 24 0.29 28.67 -0.16
C ALA A 24 -0.54 27.69 0.68
N PHE A 25 -1.59 28.17 1.35
CA PHE A 25 -2.49 27.34 2.12
C PHE A 25 -3.29 26.37 1.24
N ILE A 26 -3.81 26.83 0.11
CA ILE A 26 -4.51 25.95 -0.86
C ILE A 26 -3.56 24.87 -1.37
N GLN A 27 -2.33 25.22 -1.72
CA GLN A 27 -1.32 24.24 -2.17
C GLN A 27 -0.99 23.21 -1.08
N TRP A 28 -0.84 23.64 0.17
CA TRP A 28 -0.61 22.74 1.30
C TRP A 28 -1.79 21.78 1.52
N VAL A 29 -3.04 22.28 1.44
CA VAL A 29 -4.25 21.45 1.56
C VAL A 29 -4.32 20.42 0.43
N VAL A 30 -4.13 20.84 -0.83
CA VAL A 30 -4.15 19.92 -1.98
C VAL A 30 -3.03 18.88 -1.89
N SER A 31 -1.82 19.29 -1.50
CA SER A 31 -0.70 18.36 -1.28
C SER A 31 -0.99 17.36 -0.15
N SER A 32 -1.67 17.81 0.91
CA SER A 32 -2.05 16.94 2.03
C SER A 32 -3.09 15.91 1.57
N ILE A 33 -4.12 16.34 0.82
CA ILE A 33 -5.15 15.46 0.26
C ILE A 33 -4.53 14.39 -0.66
N ASN A 34 -3.65 14.78 -1.57
CA ASN A 34 -2.98 13.84 -2.47
C ASN A 34 -2.07 12.85 -1.72
N SER A 35 -1.51 13.24 -0.58
CA SER A 35 -0.73 12.34 0.28
C SER A 35 -1.60 11.30 0.99
N PHE A 36 -2.92 11.54 1.08
CA PHE A 36 -3.89 10.57 1.59
C PHE A 36 -4.43 9.63 0.51
N GLU A 37 -4.07 9.79 -0.78
CA GLU A 37 -4.45 8.82 -1.80
C GLU A 37 -3.89 7.45 -1.41
N VAL A 38 -4.82 6.61 -1.00
CA VAL A 38 -4.58 5.29 -0.44
C VAL A 38 -4.14 4.42 -1.61
N ALA A 39 -2.83 4.17 -1.75
CA ALA A 39 -2.36 3.11 -2.65
C ALA A 39 -3.12 1.82 -2.32
N GLN A 40 -4.03 1.41 -3.22
CA GLN A 40 -4.80 0.19 -3.10
C GLN A 40 -3.99 -0.94 -3.71
N LEU A 41 -4.08 -2.13 -3.12
CA LEU A 41 -3.47 -3.34 -3.61
C LEU A 41 -4.60 -4.33 -3.85
N TYR A 42 -4.64 -4.94 -5.03
CA TYR A 42 -5.65 -5.92 -5.39
C TYR A 42 -5.03 -7.31 -5.39
N ILE A 43 -5.72 -8.25 -4.76
CA ILE A 43 -5.36 -9.66 -4.85
C ILE A 43 -6.29 -10.26 -5.90
N LEU A 44 -5.72 -10.74 -7.00
CA LEU A 44 -6.45 -11.18 -8.19
C LEU A 44 -6.94 -12.63 -8.03
N ASP A 45 -8.03 -12.92 -8.73
CA ASP A 45 -8.55 -14.28 -8.90
C ASP A 45 -7.50 -15.14 -9.61
N GLY A 46 -7.17 -16.30 -9.03
CA GLY A 46 -6.02 -17.13 -9.42
C GLY A 46 -4.97 -17.29 -8.32
N SER A 47 -5.20 -16.73 -7.13
CA SER A 47 -4.44 -17.04 -5.93
C SER A 47 -4.93 -18.36 -5.30
N TYR A 48 -4.03 -19.29 -5.00
CA TYR A 48 -4.35 -20.62 -4.47
C TYR A 48 -3.23 -21.17 -3.58
N ILE A 49 -3.53 -22.17 -2.77
CA ILE A 49 -2.52 -22.92 -1.99
C ILE A 49 -2.29 -24.26 -2.68
N ASP A 50 -1.06 -24.50 -3.12
CA ASP A 50 -0.64 -25.83 -3.58
C ASP A 50 -0.31 -26.70 -2.35
N THR A 51 -1.17 -27.67 -2.08
CA THR A 51 -1.05 -28.59 -0.94
C THR A 51 0.12 -29.56 -1.07
N SER A 52 0.55 -29.86 -2.30
CA SER A 52 1.64 -30.79 -2.60
C SER A 52 3.01 -30.16 -2.35
N SER A 53 3.21 -28.93 -2.84
CA SER A 53 4.47 -28.18 -2.65
C SER A 53 4.49 -27.34 -1.38
N ARG A 54 3.34 -27.20 -0.69
CA ARG A 54 3.14 -26.30 0.47
C ARG A 54 3.50 -24.87 0.13
N ILE A 55 3.06 -24.39 -1.02
CA ILE A 55 3.30 -23.02 -1.48
C ILE A 55 1.97 -22.32 -1.68
N LEU A 56 1.82 -21.14 -1.05
CA LEU A 56 0.77 -20.20 -1.39
C LEU A 56 1.23 -19.36 -2.59
N PHE A 57 0.45 -19.41 -3.66
CA PHE A 57 0.58 -18.56 -4.84
C PHE A 57 -0.38 -17.38 -4.68
N LEU A 58 0.15 -16.18 -4.54
CA LEU A 58 -0.63 -14.95 -4.45
C LEU A 58 -0.40 -14.10 -5.70
N HIS A 59 -1.46 -13.89 -6.48
CA HIS A 59 -1.43 -12.99 -7.60
C HIS A 59 -1.88 -11.60 -7.14
N ILE A 60 -0.97 -10.64 -7.19
CA ILE A 60 -1.19 -9.30 -6.64
C ILE A 60 -0.97 -8.25 -7.73
N ARG A 61 -1.89 -7.29 -7.81
CA ARG A 61 -1.82 -6.11 -8.67
C ARG A 61 -1.66 -4.86 -7.82
N ASN A 62 -0.69 -4.02 -8.20
CA ASN A 62 -0.53 -2.67 -7.67
C ASN A 62 -1.02 -1.65 -8.72
N PRO A 63 -2.27 -1.16 -8.63
CA PRO A 63 -2.79 -0.11 -9.50
C PRO A 63 -2.25 1.29 -9.18
N SER A 64 -1.49 1.45 -8.10
CA SER A 64 -1.05 2.76 -7.65
C SER A 64 0.21 3.23 -8.40
N ASN A 65 0.50 4.52 -8.29
CA ASN A 65 1.70 5.13 -8.85
C ASN A 65 2.93 5.01 -7.94
N VAL A 66 2.83 4.29 -6.82
CA VAL A 66 3.90 4.11 -5.84
C VAL A 66 4.18 2.63 -5.57
N PRO A 67 5.43 2.22 -5.32
CA PRO A 67 5.74 0.83 -5.02
C PRO A 67 5.15 0.45 -3.65
N ILE A 68 4.62 -0.78 -3.56
CA ILE A 68 4.05 -1.30 -2.31
C ILE A 68 4.93 -2.44 -1.81
N ALA A 69 5.46 -2.30 -0.60
CA ALA A 69 6.21 -3.36 0.07
C ALA A 69 5.29 -4.22 0.93
N ILE A 70 5.37 -5.53 0.77
CA ILE A 70 4.67 -6.53 1.58
C ILE A 70 5.57 -6.92 2.76
N GLN A 71 4.99 -6.90 3.96
CA GLN A 71 5.67 -7.16 5.21
C GLN A 71 5.35 -8.54 5.77
N MET A 72 4.09 -8.96 5.72
CA MET A 72 3.63 -10.22 6.29
C MET A 72 2.41 -10.72 5.55
N ILE A 73 2.25 -12.03 5.51
CA ILE A 73 1.09 -12.72 4.98
C ILE A 73 0.60 -13.68 6.05
N GLU A 74 -0.69 -13.64 6.36
CA GLU A 74 -1.33 -14.49 7.36
C GLU A 74 -2.40 -15.34 6.70
N ILE A 75 -2.40 -16.64 7.00
CA ILE A 75 -3.53 -17.51 6.75
C ILE A 75 -4.30 -17.58 8.07
N VAL A 76 -5.48 -16.98 8.08
CA VAL A 76 -6.21 -16.62 9.31
C VAL A 76 -6.46 -17.86 10.17
N GLY A 77 -5.91 -17.84 11.39
CA GLY A 77 -6.04 -18.93 12.36
C GLY A 77 -5.10 -20.13 12.15
N PHE A 78 -4.25 -20.12 11.13
CA PHE A 78 -3.34 -21.23 10.82
C PHE A 78 -1.87 -20.85 10.93
N GLU A 79 -1.44 -19.81 10.21
CA GLU A 79 -0.02 -19.51 10.03
C GLU A 79 0.21 -18.03 9.70
N LYS A 80 1.35 -17.50 10.13
CA LYS A 80 1.86 -16.17 9.76
C LYS A 80 3.23 -16.34 9.13
N VAL A 81 3.39 -15.82 7.93
CA VAL A 81 4.65 -15.80 7.18
C VAL A 81 5.08 -14.34 7.05
N ASP A 82 6.18 -13.98 7.70
CA ASP A 82 6.71 -12.63 7.64
C ASP A 82 7.87 -12.51 6.65
N ARG A 83 8.26 -11.26 6.37
CA ARG A 83 9.41 -10.92 5.52
C ARG A 83 10.74 -11.49 5.98
N PHE A 84 10.83 -11.92 7.23
CA PHE A 84 12.04 -12.48 7.82
C PHE A 84 12.07 -13.99 7.78
N THR A 85 10.93 -14.64 7.51
CA THR A 85 10.80 -16.08 7.75
C THR A 85 10.69 -16.91 6.49
N ARG A 86 10.17 -16.43 5.35
CA ARG A 86 10.40 -16.99 4.00
C ARG A 86 9.61 -16.22 2.92
N PHE A 87 10.27 -15.38 2.13
CA PHE A 87 9.72 -14.97 0.83
C PHE A 87 10.73 -15.34 -0.26
N ASN A 88 10.31 -16.22 -1.18
CA ASN A 88 11.16 -16.91 -2.17
C ASN A 88 12.27 -17.80 -1.55
N GLU A 89 12.59 -18.89 -2.24
CA GLU A 89 13.76 -19.72 -1.91
C GLU A 89 15.05 -18.94 -2.27
N GLY A 90 15.64 -18.22 -1.30
CA GLY A 90 16.89 -17.48 -1.50
C GLY A 90 17.41 -16.83 -0.22
N PRO A 91 18.71 -16.46 -0.15
CA PRO A 91 19.36 -15.94 1.06
C PRO A 91 19.03 -14.48 1.39
N TYR A 92 18.13 -13.84 0.63
CA TYR A 92 17.84 -12.42 0.76
C TYR A 92 16.50 -12.19 1.46
N LEU A 93 16.57 -11.77 2.72
CA LEU A 93 15.45 -11.30 3.56
C LEU A 93 14.94 -9.94 3.07
N MET A 94 14.57 -9.83 1.80
CA MET A 94 14.09 -8.59 1.21
C MET A 94 12.56 -8.51 1.28
N PRO A 95 12.00 -7.33 1.63
CA PRO A 95 10.56 -7.13 1.50
C PRO A 95 10.15 -7.36 0.05
N ILE A 96 9.03 -8.05 -0.17
CA ILE A 96 8.51 -8.21 -1.53
C ILE A 96 7.94 -6.86 -1.97
N ILE A 97 8.54 -6.28 -3.00
CA ILE A 97 8.08 -5.01 -3.57
C ILE A 97 7.21 -5.32 -4.78
N VAL A 98 6.01 -4.76 -4.84
CA VAL A 98 5.15 -4.79 -6.02
C VAL A 98 5.24 -3.42 -6.68
N ASP A 99 5.79 -3.38 -7.89
CA ASP A 99 6.06 -2.14 -8.60
C ASP A 99 4.76 -1.42 -9.00
N PRO A 100 4.77 -0.09 -9.17
CA PRO A 100 3.61 0.67 -9.64
C PRO A 100 3.04 0.12 -10.96
N ASN A 101 1.71 0.13 -11.08
CA ASN A 101 0.98 -0.29 -12.28
C ASN A 101 1.36 -1.69 -12.80
N SER A 102 1.75 -2.59 -11.90
CA SER A 102 2.25 -3.93 -12.25
C SER A 102 1.52 -5.04 -11.50
N ASP A 103 1.61 -6.24 -12.09
CA ASP A 103 1.08 -7.47 -11.52
C ASP A 103 2.26 -8.40 -11.18
N ARG A 104 2.18 -9.07 -10.03
CA ARG A 104 3.23 -9.96 -9.53
C ARG A 104 2.63 -11.20 -8.88
N VAL A 105 3.16 -12.36 -9.23
CA VAL A 105 2.88 -13.62 -8.51
C VAL A 105 3.94 -13.81 -7.43
N ILE A 106 3.47 -13.98 -6.20
CA ILE A 106 4.29 -14.18 -5.01
C ILE A 106 4.16 -15.63 -4.60
N ARG A 107 5.30 -16.27 -4.35
CA ARG A 107 5.39 -17.64 -3.84
C ARG A 107 5.77 -17.59 -2.37
N VAL A 108 4.87 -18.04 -1.52
CA VAL A 108 5.03 -18.04 -0.07
C VAL A 108 5.10 -19.48 0.39
N PRO A 109 6.28 -20.00 0.78
CA PRO A 109 6.38 -21.35 1.29
C PRO A 109 5.76 -21.41 2.70
N LEU A 110 4.97 -22.44 2.92
CA LEU A 110 4.19 -22.66 4.13
C LEU A 110 4.83 -23.75 4.98
N SER A 111 4.72 -23.65 6.30
CA SER A 111 5.26 -24.64 7.24
C SER A 111 4.27 -25.76 7.58
N ARG A 112 2.98 -25.53 7.32
CA ARG A 112 1.89 -26.47 7.66
C ARG A 112 1.35 -27.20 6.42
N ASN A 113 0.70 -28.33 6.68
CA ASN A 113 -0.13 -29.00 5.68
C ASN A 113 -1.51 -28.33 5.63
N TYR A 114 -2.03 -28.18 4.41
CA TYR A 114 -3.36 -27.64 4.13
C TYR A 114 -4.24 -28.75 3.53
N ILE A 115 -5.54 -28.68 3.78
CA ILE A 115 -6.49 -29.70 3.33
C ILE A 115 -6.98 -29.33 1.93
N ASN A 116 -6.76 -30.22 0.97
CA ASN A 116 -7.21 -30.03 -0.40
C ASN A 116 -8.74 -29.85 -0.46
N GLY A 117 -9.21 -28.88 -1.25
CA GLY A 117 -10.60 -28.48 -1.41
C GLY A 117 -11.13 -27.50 -0.36
N VAL A 118 -10.33 -27.16 0.66
CA VAL A 118 -10.75 -26.21 1.71
C VAL A 118 -10.40 -24.77 1.30
N ILE A 119 -11.33 -23.86 1.57
CA ILE A 119 -11.13 -22.42 1.38
C ILE A 119 -10.54 -21.82 2.65
N TYR A 120 -9.46 -21.06 2.49
CA TYR A 120 -8.76 -20.36 3.55
C TYR A 120 -8.82 -18.86 3.32
N GLN A 121 -8.98 -18.10 4.40
CA GLN A 121 -8.85 -16.64 4.37
C GLN A 121 -7.38 -16.25 4.51
N VAL A 122 -6.91 -15.39 3.61
CA VAL A 122 -5.54 -14.88 3.58
C VAL A 122 -5.56 -13.37 3.77
N LYS A 123 -4.67 -12.88 4.63
CA LYS A 123 -4.46 -11.46 4.90
C LYS A 123 -3.05 -11.07 4.48
N VAL A 124 -2.92 -10.04 3.68
CA VAL A 124 -1.66 -9.46 3.24
C VAL A 124 -1.46 -8.13 3.96
N TYR A 125 -0.37 -8.05 4.72
CA TYR A 125 0.04 -6.86 5.45
C TYR A 125 1.16 -6.17 4.70
N THR A 126 0.93 -4.90 4.40
CA THR A 126 1.93 -4.03 3.77
C THR A 126 2.80 -3.35 4.82
N ALA A 127 3.99 -2.88 4.41
CA ALA A 127 4.91 -2.17 5.30
C ALA A 127 4.36 -0.85 5.86
N THR A 128 3.30 -0.30 5.25
CA THR A 128 2.57 0.87 5.76
C THR A 128 1.54 0.51 6.83
N GLY A 129 1.42 -0.78 7.19
CA GLY A 129 0.48 -1.27 8.21
C GLY A 129 -0.92 -1.57 7.69
N ARG A 130 -1.16 -1.48 6.37
CA ARG A 130 -2.46 -1.82 5.79
C ARG A 130 -2.64 -3.31 5.57
N GLU A 131 -3.87 -3.75 5.75
CA GLU A 131 -4.32 -5.14 5.59
C GLU A 131 -5.23 -5.26 4.36
N TYR A 132 -4.96 -6.26 3.52
CA TYR A 132 -5.80 -6.65 2.39
C TYR A 132 -6.19 -8.12 2.57
N THR A 133 -7.48 -8.41 2.50
CA THR A 133 -8.00 -9.77 2.70
C THR A 133 -8.43 -10.38 1.38
N THR A 134 -8.16 -11.67 1.20
CA THR A 134 -8.71 -12.50 0.14
C THR A 134 -9.10 -13.88 0.68
N ILE A 135 -9.78 -14.66 -0.15
CA ILE A 135 -10.01 -16.08 0.06
C ILE A 135 -9.28 -16.87 -1.03
N VAL A 136 -8.67 -17.98 -0.65
CA VAL A 136 -7.96 -18.87 -1.58
C VAL A 136 -8.40 -20.30 -1.32
N GLN A 137 -8.53 -21.09 -2.38
CA GLN A 137 -8.75 -22.53 -2.27
C GLN A 137 -7.40 -23.25 -2.17
N ALA A 138 -7.33 -24.26 -1.30
CA ALA A 138 -6.23 -25.20 -1.30
C ALA A 138 -6.51 -26.32 -2.32
N GLU A 139 -5.55 -26.57 -3.20
CA GLU A 139 -5.63 -27.51 -4.33
C GLU A 139 -4.45 -28.50 -4.33
#